data_AF-A0A7C4I7X8-F1
#
_entry.id   AF-A0A7C4I7X8-F1
#
_cell.length_a   1.000
_cell.length_b   1.000
_cell.length_c   1.000
_cell.angle_alpha   90.00
_cell.angle_beta   90.00
_cell.angle_gamma   90.00
#
_symmetry.space_group_name_H-M   'P 1'
#
loop_
_entity.id
_entity.type
_entity.pdbx_description
1 polymer ?
#
loop_
_entity_poly.entity_id
_entity_poly.type
_entity_poly.pdbx_seq_one_letter_code
_entity_poly.pdbx_strand_id
1 'polypeptide(L)'
;MSKTSNVDIVERKVFFKEYILKDIEDFVSLLHSFINIYGEIGNVSQHLIHSLRVKGWKIVSLIKLMSRLHNVHILKKYFTYTYQILKCFGSIRDMDMMIGLLNKEKSPRSLIKDFSLKRTKSMKTAYKKILKALDKYIQTTNELLEELNDPKYNLTFKDIYKLFKIAYNEYLFAKISFLIEPSYELFDRLRAKLRNLKYVFPLFATFFDTKKFFEEFIFLNNFQRSLNYFRDVRKLTEILSKTSLRVSRKKDFVESFLNSKRDIWKETVDNFKERNVRIDSKMNVLLRELKEIYSKIHPEDLSRYDKIYEEIKQIAKQHGSDVNKNEKLANIAVKIYNEFDKANLIVKEPVEEFILKCAAIIHDIGKSVSQDSYYKASMEKFVTLDIHNIKTKEKLFIALVA
;
A
#
# COMPACT_ATOMS: atom_id res chain seq x y z
N MET A 1 22.77 -20.09 -12.81
CA MET A 1 22.37 -18.68 -12.83
C MET A 1 22.61 -18.12 -14.23
N SER A 2 21.62 -18.11 -15.12
CA SER A 2 21.71 -17.26 -16.31
C SER A 2 21.52 -15.82 -15.83
N LYS A 3 22.59 -15.04 -15.83
CA LYS A 3 22.52 -13.60 -15.61
C LYS A 3 21.64 -13.03 -16.73
N THR A 4 20.39 -12.68 -16.44
CA THR A 4 19.66 -11.71 -17.26
C THR A 4 20.60 -10.51 -17.37
N SER A 5 21.03 -10.19 -18.58
CA SER A 5 21.94 -9.07 -18.79
C SER A 5 21.23 -7.79 -18.31
N ASN A 6 21.96 -6.83 -17.73
CA ASN A 6 21.33 -5.56 -17.31
C ASN A 6 20.61 -4.88 -18.49
N VAL A 7 21.11 -5.07 -19.71
CA VAL A 7 20.54 -4.59 -20.97
C VAL A 7 19.12 -5.12 -21.18
N ASP A 8 18.87 -6.41 -20.93
CA ASP A 8 17.53 -7.01 -21.05
C ASP A 8 16.51 -6.41 -20.08
N ILE A 9 16.92 -5.93 -18.90
CA ILE A 9 16.00 -5.38 -17.89
C ILE A 9 15.56 -3.95 -18.25
N VAL A 10 16.47 -3.15 -18.84
CA VAL A 10 16.18 -1.75 -19.23
C VAL A 10 15.14 -1.70 -20.36
N GLU A 11 15.22 -2.64 -21.30
CA GLU A 11 14.35 -2.67 -22.48
C GLU A 11 12.97 -3.29 -22.21
N ARG A 12 12.86 -4.14 -21.18
CA ARG A 12 11.61 -4.78 -20.79
C ARG A 12 10.59 -3.76 -20.28
N LYS A 13 9.36 -3.88 -20.79
CA LYS A 13 8.21 -3.09 -20.37
C LYS A 13 7.05 -3.99 -20.00
N VAL A 14 6.27 -3.56 -19.02
CA VAL A 14 4.96 -4.15 -18.73
C VAL A 14 3.91 -3.29 -19.39
N PHE A 15 3.18 -3.87 -20.35
CA PHE A 15 2.01 -3.24 -20.95
C PHE A 15 0.88 -3.24 -19.92
N PHE A 16 0.71 -2.12 -19.21
CA PHE A 16 -0.21 -2.06 -18.08
C PHE A 16 -1.65 -2.37 -18.49
N LYS A 17 -2.05 -1.96 -19.70
CA LYS A 17 -3.35 -2.31 -20.28
C LYS A 17 -3.56 -3.81 -20.29
N GLU A 18 -2.64 -4.58 -20.86
CA GLU A 18 -2.73 -6.05 -20.96
C GLU A 18 -2.79 -6.69 -19.57
N TYR A 19 -2.01 -6.17 -18.64
CA TYR A 19 -1.97 -6.67 -17.27
C TYR A 19 -3.30 -6.48 -16.52
N ILE A 20 -3.99 -5.35 -16.71
CA ILE A 20 -5.24 -5.03 -15.99
C ILE A 20 -6.51 -5.41 -16.74
N LEU A 21 -6.45 -5.53 -18.07
CA LEU A 21 -7.60 -5.78 -18.94
C LEU A 21 -8.38 -7.02 -18.50
N LYS A 22 -7.68 -8.13 -18.25
CA LYS A 22 -8.32 -9.38 -17.84
C LYS A 22 -9.09 -9.24 -16.51
N ASP A 23 -8.55 -8.46 -15.57
CA ASP A 23 -9.27 -8.22 -14.32
C ASP A 23 -10.50 -7.32 -14.51
N ILE A 24 -10.42 -6.33 -15.41
CA ILE A 24 -11.57 -5.47 -15.78
C ILE A 24 -12.66 -6.30 -16.43
N GLU A 25 -12.32 -7.12 -17.42
CA GLU A 25 -13.26 -8.03 -18.11
C GLU A 25 -13.94 -8.98 -17.12
N ASP A 26 -13.14 -9.64 -16.27
CA ASP A 26 -13.67 -10.53 -15.24
C ASP A 26 -14.61 -9.77 -14.28
N PHE A 27 -14.25 -8.56 -13.88
CA PHE A 27 -15.08 -7.75 -12.98
C PHE A 27 -16.40 -7.33 -13.63
N VAL A 28 -16.37 -6.86 -14.88
CA VAL A 28 -17.56 -6.49 -15.66
C VAL A 28 -18.46 -7.70 -15.86
N SER A 29 -17.90 -8.84 -16.26
CA SER A 29 -18.62 -10.10 -16.42
C SER A 29 -19.31 -10.53 -15.12
N LEU A 30 -18.59 -10.53 -13.99
CA LEU A 30 -19.14 -10.85 -12.68
C LEU A 30 -20.23 -9.84 -12.24
N LEU A 31 -20.08 -8.57 -12.59
CA LEU A 31 -21.08 -7.53 -12.30
C LEU A 31 -22.37 -7.76 -13.10
N HIS A 32 -22.26 -8.12 -14.39
CA HIS A 32 -23.40 -8.53 -15.20
C HIS A 32 -24.07 -9.78 -14.65
N SER A 33 -23.31 -10.81 -14.28
CA SER A 33 -23.87 -12.01 -13.64
C SER A 33 -24.60 -11.67 -12.34
N PHE A 34 -24.07 -10.76 -11.51
CA PHE A 34 -24.76 -10.29 -10.31
C PHE A 34 -26.12 -9.65 -10.65
N ILE A 35 -26.16 -8.76 -11.65
CA ILE A 35 -27.37 -8.05 -12.06
C ILE A 35 -28.42 -9.04 -12.58
N ASN A 36 -28.05 -9.93 -13.50
CA ASN A 36 -28.98 -10.86 -14.12
C ASN A 36 -29.54 -11.86 -13.10
N ILE A 37 -28.67 -12.52 -12.34
CA ILE A 37 -29.09 -13.51 -11.34
C ILE A 37 -29.97 -12.84 -10.28
N TYR A 38 -29.59 -11.67 -9.77
CA TYR A 38 -30.43 -10.98 -8.79
C TYR A 38 -31.77 -10.52 -9.41
N GLY A 39 -31.78 -10.08 -10.66
CA GLY A 39 -32.99 -9.68 -11.38
C GLY A 39 -33.99 -10.82 -11.56
N GLU A 40 -33.49 -12.03 -11.82
CA GLU A 40 -34.31 -13.23 -12.04
C GLU A 40 -34.78 -13.89 -10.73
N ILE A 41 -33.84 -14.19 -9.82
CA ILE A 41 -34.12 -15.03 -8.65
C ILE A 41 -34.00 -14.29 -7.30
N GLY A 42 -33.65 -13.00 -7.31
CA GLY A 42 -33.61 -12.17 -6.10
C GLY A 42 -32.51 -12.54 -5.09
N ASN A 43 -31.60 -13.45 -5.44
CA ASN A 43 -30.55 -13.93 -4.56
C ASN A 43 -29.31 -14.35 -5.35
N VAL A 44 -28.12 -14.09 -4.84
CA VAL A 44 -26.84 -14.40 -5.51
C VAL A 44 -25.95 -15.23 -4.58
N SER A 45 -25.11 -16.11 -5.13
CA SER A 45 -24.19 -16.93 -4.34
C SER A 45 -23.11 -16.10 -3.62
N GLN A 46 -22.65 -16.57 -2.47
CA GLN A 46 -21.56 -15.91 -1.72
C GLN A 46 -20.26 -15.88 -2.51
N HIS A 47 -20.01 -16.93 -3.31
CA HIS A 47 -18.83 -17.04 -4.17
C HIS A 47 -18.79 -15.90 -5.19
N LEU A 48 -19.90 -15.63 -5.88
CA LEU A 48 -19.94 -14.55 -6.87
C LEU A 48 -19.63 -13.20 -6.23
N ILE A 49 -20.25 -12.90 -5.07
CA ILE A 49 -19.98 -11.67 -4.33
C ILE A 49 -18.51 -11.58 -3.89
N HIS A 50 -17.92 -12.69 -3.46
CA HIS A 50 -16.50 -12.72 -3.11
C HIS A 50 -15.60 -12.44 -4.31
N SER A 51 -15.78 -13.16 -5.41
CA SER A 51 -14.97 -13.04 -6.62
C SER A 51 -15.04 -11.64 -7.22
N LEU A 52 -16.25 -11.08 -7.33
CA LEU A 52 -16.48 -9.72 -7.81
C LEU A 52 -15.70 -8.72 -6.97
N ARG A 53 -15.77 -8.85 -5.64
CA ARG A 53 -15.04 -7.95 -4.74
C ARG A 53 -13.54 -8.11 -4.87
N VAL A 54 -13.02 -9.33 -4.97
CA VAL A 54 -11.57 -9.57 -5.11
C VAL A 54 -11.04 -8.89 -6.35
N LYS A 55 -11.70 -9.09 -7.50
CA LYS A 55 -11.34 -8.47 -8.78
C LYS A 55 -11.40 -6.96 -8.72
N GLY A 56 -12.52 -6.39 -8.26
CA GLY A 56 -12.64 -4.93 -8.17
C GLY A 56 -11.65 -4.29 -7.20
N TRP A 57 -11.33 -4.92 -6.06
CA TRP A 57 -10.29 -4.39 -5.16
C TRP A 57 -8.89 -4.45 -5.76
N LYS A 58 -8.58 -5.46 -6.59
CA LYS A 58 -7.32 -5.51 -7.34
C LYS A 58 -7.23 -4.35 -8.33
N ILE A 59 -8.28 -4.14 -9.12
CA ILE A 59 -8.39 -3.01 -10.06
C ILE A 59 -8.22 -1.66 -9.33
N VAL A 60 -8.99 -1.43 -8.27
CA VAL A 60 -8.95 -0.18 -7.49
C VAL A 60 -7.55 0.11 -6.94
N SER A 61 -6.86 -0.90 -6.42
CA SER A 61 -5.49 -0.72 -5.93
C SER A 61 -4.53 -0.38 -7.06
N LEU A 62 -4.57 -1.10 -8.19
CA LEU A 62 -3.68 -0.86 -9.33
C LEU A 62 -3.93 0.51 -9.97
N ILE A 63 -5.19 0.88 -10.22
CA ILE A 63 -5.54 2.20 -10.78
C ILE A 63 -5.14 3.33 -9.83
N LYS A 64 -5.33 3.15 -8.51
CA LYS A 64 -4.88 4.13 -7.52
C LYS A 64 -3.36 4.31 -7.57
N LEU A 65 -2.61 3.24 -7.75
CA LEU A 65 -1.16 3.30 -7.88
C LEU A 65 -0.74 3.97 -9.18
N MET A 66 -1.35 3.61 -10.31
CA MET A 66 -1.11 4.28 -11.59
C MET A 66 -1.40 5.78 -11.53
N SER A 67 -2.45 6.19 -10.80
CA SER A 67 -2.76 7.61 -10.59
C SER A 67 -1.68 8.39 -9.82
N ARG A 68 -0.73 7.69 -9.16
CA ARG A 68 0.45 8.31 -8.54
C ARG A 68 1.56 8.60 -9.54
N LEU A 69 1.64 7.83 -10.62
CA LEU A 69 2.61 8.05 -11.70
C LEU A 69 2.06 9.03 -12.73
N HIS A 70 0.79 8.85 -13.10
CA HIS A 70 0.12 9.65 -14.11
C HIS A 70 -1.08 10.36 -13.47
N ASN A 71 -0.98 11.67 -13.27
CA ASN A 71 -2.05 12.47 -12.67
C ASN A 71 -3.16 12.76 -13.69
N VAL A 72 -3.90 11.72 -14.09
CA VAL A 72 -4.91 11.80 -15.15
C VAL A 72 -6.31 11.71 -14.58
N HIS A 73 -7.21 12.60 -15.05
CA HIS A 73 -8.58 12.70 -14.57
C HIS A 73 -9.36 11.38 -14.73
N ILE A 74 -9.19 10.68 -15.87
CA ILE A 74 -9.94 9.45 -16.15
C ILE A 74 -9.59 8.30 -15.17
N LEU A 75 -8.33 8.15 -14.77
CA LEU A 75 -7.92 7.16 -13.75
C LEU A 75 -8.63 7.41 -12.42
N LYS A 76 -8.74 8.68 -12.00
CA LYS A 76 -9.44 9.07 -10.77
C LYS A 76 -10.95 8.85 -10.87
N LYS A 77 -11.54 9.16 -12.02
CA LYS A 77 -12.97 8.94 -12.32
C LYS A 77 -13.30 7.45 -12.26
N TYR A 78 -12.52 6.61 -12.93
CA TYR A 78 -12.70 5.15 -12.93
C TYR A 78 -12.49 4.52 -11.55
N PHE A 79 -11.45 4.94 -10.82
CA PHE A 79 -11.25 4.56 -9.41
C PHE A 79 -12.50 4.83 -8.59
N THR A 80 -13.08 6.01 -8.73
CA THR A 80 -14.24 6.46 -7.94
C THR A 80 -15.46 5.59 -8.20
N TYR A 81 -15.82 5.33 -9.46
CA TYR A 81 -17.00 4.51 -9.78
C TYR A 81 -16.80 3.05 -9.38
N THR A 82 -15.64 2.45 -9.68
CA THR A 82 -15.34 1.08 -9.27
C THR A 82 -15.44 0.93 -7.75
N TYR A 83 -14.90 1.91 -7.01
CA TYR A 83 -14.95 1.94 -5.54
C TYR A 83 -16.38 2.10 -5.01
N GLN A 84 -17.22 2.93 -5.64
CA GLN A 84 -18.63 3.09 -5.27
C GLN A 84 -19.42 1.79 -5.47
N ILE A 85 -19.20 1.09 -6.58
CA ILE A 85 -19.79 -0.24 -6.82
C ILE A 85 -19.34 -1.22 -5.73
N LEU A 86 -18.04 -1.29 -5.44
CA LEU A 86 -17.51 -2.19 -4.41
C LEU A 86 -18.06 -1.92 -3.00
N LYS A 87 -18.31 -0.64 -2.67
CA LYS A 87 -18.95 -0.26 -1.40
C LYS A 87 -20.36 -0.83 -1.27
N CYS A 88 -21.11 -0.99 -2.36
CA CYS A 88 -22.45 -1.58 -2.33
C CYS A 88 -22.43 -3.03 -1.86
N PHE A 89 -21.37 -3.78 -2.17
CA PHE A 89 -21.18 -5.15 -1.71
C PHE A 89 -20.61 -5.26 -0.29
N GLY A 90 -20.30 -4.12 0.34
CA GLY A 90 -19.79 -3.96 1.71
C GLY A 90 -20.48 -4.88 2.71
N SER A 91 -21.73 -4.53 3.00
CA SER A 91 -22.58 -5.21 3.98
C SER A 91 -22.94 -6.63 3.56
N ILE A 92 -23.15 -6.90 2.27
CA ILE A 92 -23.49 -8.24 1.77
C ILE A 92 -22.37 -9.23 2.13
N ARG A 93 -21.12 -8.88 1.83
CA ARG A 93 -19.96 -9.74 2.10
C ARG A 93 -19.73 -9.93 3.60
N ASP A 94 -19.97 -8.89 4.40
CA ASP A 94 -19.89 -8.99 5.85
C ASP A 94 -20.95 -10.00 6.36
N MET A 95 -22.19 -9.96 5.85
CA MET A 95 -23.21 -10.95 6.21
C MET A 95 -22.87 -12.37 5.69
N ASP A 96 -22.36 -12.50 4.46
CA ASP A 96 -21.88 -13.80 3.91
C ASP A 96 -20.86 -14.46 4.84
N MET A 97 -19.92 -13.65 5.31
CA MET A 97 -18.88 -14.06 6.24
C MET A 97 -19.45 -14.51 7.58
N MET A 98 -20.40 -13.74 8.14
CA MET A 98 -21.03 -14.08 9.41
C MET A 98 -21.81 -15.38 9.30
N ILE A 99 -22.59 -15.54 8.24
CA ILE A 99 -23.32 -16.79 7.99
C ILE A 99 -22.35 -17.97 7.89
N GLY A 100 -21.24 -17.82 7.16
CA GLY A 100 -20.20 -18.86 7.06
C GLY A 100 -19.58 -19.24 8.40
N LEU A 101 -19.20 -18.24 9.22
CA LEU A 101 -18.62 -18.49 10.55
C LEU A 101 -19.63 -19.11 11.52
N LEU A 102 -20.86 -18.60 11.57
CA LEU A 102 -21.91 -19.14 12.43
C LEU A 102 -22.29 -20.59 12.07
N ASN A 103 -22.29 -20.92 10.77
CA ASN A 103 -22.45 -22.30 10.33
C ASN A 103 -21.31 -23.21 10.81
N LYS A 104 -20.06 -22.73 10.70
CA LYS A 104 -18.87 -23.47 11.16
C LYS A 104 -18.90 -23.74 12.66
N GLU A 105 -19.34 -22.76 13.45
CA GLU A 105 -19.43 -22.82 14.91
C GLU A 105 -20.75 -23.46 15.41
N LYS A 106 -21.51 -24.12 14.52
CA LYS A 106 -22.79 -24.79 14.83
C LYS A 106 -23.78 -23.90 15.60
N SER A 107 -23.80 -22.61 15.29
CA SER A 107 -24.62 -21.62 15.99
C SER A 107 -26.13 -21.85 15.80
N PRO A 108 -26.99 -21.27 16.66
CA PRO A 108 -28.44 -21.43 16.53
C PRO A 108 -28.97 -21.03 15.14
N ARG A 109 -29.78 -21.90 14.50
CA ARG A 109 -30.37 -21.65 13.17
C ARG A 109 -31.13 -20.33 13.09
N SER A 110 -31.78 -19.94 14.18
CA SER A 110 -32.52 -18.67 14.27
C SER A 110 -31.60 -17.44 14.17
N LEU A 111 -30.36 -17.52 14.66
CA LEU A 111 -29.37 -16.45 14.50
C LEU A 111 -28.90 -16.37 13.05
N ILE A 112 -28.59 -17.51 12.43
CA ILE A 112 -28.22 -17.57 11.01
C ILE A 112 -29.33 -16.99 10.13
N LYS A 113 -30.60 -17.29 10.43
CA LYS A 113 -31.77 -16.74 9.72
C LYS A 113 -31.83 -15.19 9.79
N ASP A 114 -31.52 -14.60 10.95
CA ASP A 114 -31.51 -13.14 11.13
C ASP A 114 -30.47 -12.47 10.20
N PHE A 115 -29.27 -13.06 10.10
CA PHE A 115 -28.22 -12.58 9.20
C PHE A 115 -28.58 -12.78 7.72
N SER A 116 -29.21 -13.90 7.37
CA SER A 116 -29.73 -14.14 6.01
C SER A 116 -30.76 -13.10 5.59
N LEU A 117 -31.65 -12.68 6.48
CA LEU A 117 -32.62 -11.61 6.19
C LEU A 117 -31.93 -10.24 5.99
N LYS A 118 -30.96 -9.90 6.84
CA LYS A 118 -30.16 -8.66 6.68
C LYS A 118 -29.36 -8.66 5.36
N ARG A 119 -28.85 -9.82 4.96
CA ARG A 119 -28.17 -10.02 3.69
C ARG A 119 -29.09 -9.74 2.51
N THR A 120 -30.29 -10.31 2.47
CA THR A 120 -31.27 -10.07 1.39
C THR A 120 -31.64 -8.60 1.27
N LYS A 121 -31.88 -7.91 2.40
CA LYS A 121 -32.11 -6.45 2.40
C LYS A 121 -30.93 -5.69 1.80
N SER A 122 -29.71 -6.05 2.18
CA SER A 122 -28.49 -5.43 1.65
C SER A 122 -28.30 -5.68 0.16
N MET A 123 -28.65 -6.86 -0.35
CA MET A 123 -28.64 -7.18 -1.79
C MET A 123 -29.59 -6.28 -2.57
N LYS A 124 -30.83 -6.11 -2.09
CA LYS A 124 -31.81 -5.19 -2.71
C LYS A 124 -31.29 -3.77 -2.80
N THR A 125 -30.67 -3.27 -1.73
CA THR A 125 -30.07 -1.93 -1.71
C THR A 125 -28.89 -1.82 -2.67
N ALA A 126 -28.01 -2.83 -2.71
CA ALA A 126 -26.86 -2.84 -3.61
C ALA A 126 -27.29 -2.86 -5.08
N TYR A 127 -28.23 -3.74 -5.44
CA TYR A 127 -28.78 -3.84 -6.79
C TYR A 127 -29.30 -2.49 -7.31
N LYS A 128 -30.15 -1.83 -6.52
CA LYS A 128 -30.69 -0.50 -6.89
C LYS A 128 -29.60 0.56 -7.08
N LYS A 129 -28.56 0.56 -6.24
CA LYS A 129 -27.46 1.53 -6.34
C LYS A 129 -26.57 1.25 -7.55
N ILE A 130 -26.34 -0.02 -7.87
CA ILE A 130 -25.52 -0.45 -9.00
C ILE A 130 -26.22 -0.10 -10.31
N LEU A 131 -27.52 -0.42 -10.47
CA LEU A 131 -28.27 -0.07 -11.67
C LEU A 131 -28.20 1.43 -11.99
N LYS A 132 -28.34 2.30 -10.96
CA LYS A 132 -28.23 3.75 -11.12
C LYS A 132 -26.85 4.24 -11.54
N ALA A 133 -25.80 3.46 -11.29
CA ALA A 133 -24.41 3.81 -11.59
C ALA A 133 -23.86 3.08 -12.82
N LEU A 134 -24.62 2.14 -13.41
CA LEU A 134 -24.12 1.19 -14.39
C LEU A 134 -23.71 1.87 -15.69
N ASP A 135 -24.58 2.69 -16.29
CA ASP A 135 -24.31 3.35 -17.56
C ASP A 135 -23.06 4.22 -17.47
N LYS A 136 -22.95 4.99 -16.38
CA LYS A 136 -21.79 5.84 -16.11
C LYS A 136 -20.51 5.03 -15.88
N TYR A 137 -20.62 3.86 -15.25
CA TYR A 137 -19.50 2.95 -15.05
C TYR A 137 -19.03 2.35 -16.38
N ILE A 138 -19.95 1.88 -17.22
CA ILE A 138 -19.64 1.32 -18.55
C ILE A 138 -18.95 2.39 -19.41
N GLN A 139 -19.53 3.60 -19.49
CA GLN A 139 -18.93 4.71 -20.21
C GLN A 139 -17.50 5.00 -19.74
N THR A 140 -17.30 5.12 -18.42
CA THR A 140 -15.97 5.38 -17.84
C THR A 140 -14.99 4.21 -18.08
N THR A 141 -15.50 2.97 -18.18
CA THR A 141 -14.66 1.80 -18.48
C THR A 141 -14.12 1.88 -19.90
N ASN A 142 -14.95 2.25 -20.88
CA ASN A 142 -14.52 2.41 -22.27
C ASN A 142 -13.50 3.56 -22.40
N GLU A 143 -13.80 4.72 -21.81
CA GLU A 143 -12.87 5.87 -21.76
C GLU A 143 -11.51 5.48 -21.15
N LEU A 144 -11.51 4.67 -20.08
CA LEU A 144 -10.27 4.17 -19.49
C LEU A 144 -9.50 3.26 -20.45
N LEU A 145 -10.18 2.31 -21.09
CA LEU A 145 -9.52 1.33 -21.97
C LEU A 145 -8.90 2.00 -23.21
N GLU A 146 -9.52 3.06 -23.70
CA GLU A 146 -8.96 3.93 -24.74
C GLU A 146 -7.73 4.68 -24.25
N GLU A 147 -7.82 5.35 -23.09
CA GLU A 147 -6.68 6.06 -22.49
C GLU A 147 -5.48 5.13 -22.27
N LEU A 148 -5.71 3.89 -21.82
CA LEU A 148 -4.66 2.92 -21.57
C LEU A 148 -3.94 2.41 -22.84
N ASN A 149 -4.38 2.80 -24.05
CA ASN A 149 -3.62 2.56 -25.29
C ASN A 149 -2.40 3.47 -25.41
N ASP A 150 -2.37 4.60 -24.69
CA ASP A 150 -1.26 5.53 -24.74
C ASP A 150 0.03 4.86 -24.21
N PRO A 151 1.14 4.86 -24.98
CA PRO A 151 2.40 4.25 -24.58
C PRO A 151 2.96 4.76 -23.24
N LYS A 152 2.53 5.94 -22.76
CA LYS A 152 2.92 6.47 -21.45
C LYS A 152 2.54 5.55 -20.28
N TYR A 153 1.59 4.64 -20.46
CA TYR A 153 1.18 3.66 -19.46
C TYR A 153 2.00 2.36 -19.49
N ASN A 154 2.94 2.22 -20.43
CA ASN A 154 3.87 1.10 -20.43
C ASN A 154 4.90 1.30 -19.32
N LEU A 155 4.88 0.40 -18.35
CA LEU A 155 5.67 0.53 -17.14
C LEU A 155 7.07 -0.03 -17.36
N THR A 156 8.08 0.79 -17.10
CA THR A 156 9.47 0.35 -17.01
C THR A 156 9.76 -0.25 -15.64
N PHE A 157 10.91 -0.91 -15.49
CA PHE A 157 11.39 -1.35 -14.18
C PHE A 157 11.44 -0.20 -13.16
N LYS A 158 11.91 1.00 -13.58
CA LYS A 158 11.97 2.22 -12.76
C LYS A 158 10.60 2.61 -12.21
N ASP A 159 9.56 2.54 -13.03
CA ASP A 159 8.21 2.91 -12.63
C ASP A 159 7.62 1.90 -11.64
N ILE A 160 7.83 0.60 -11.89
CA ILE A 160 7.37 -0.47 -11.01
C ILE A 160 8.11 -0.41 -9.67
N TYR A 161 9.43 -0.14 -9.68
CA TYR A 161 10.23 0.08 -8.47
C TYR A 161 9.70 1.25 -7.64
N LYS A 162 9.40 2.39 -8.27
CA LYS A 162 8.79 3.55 -7.58
C LYS A 162 7.44 3.19 -6.95
N LEU A 163 6.56 2.48 -7.68
CA LEU A 163 5.27 2.05 -7.16
C LEU A 163 5.40 1.11 -5.96
N PHE A 164 6.33 0.17 -6.06
CA PHE A 164 6.61 -0.77 -5.00
C PHE A 164 7.14 -0.07 -3.75
N LYS A 165 8.09 0.86 -3.91
CA LYS A 165 8.63 1.66 -2.80
C LYS A 165 7.52 2.44 -2.09
N ILE A 166 6.61 3.08 -2.84
CA ILE A 166 5.45 3.77 -2.27
C ILE A 166 4.57 2.80 -1.48
N ALA A 167 4.22 1.65 -2.06
CA ALA A 167 3.36 0.66 -1.40
C ALA A 167 4.03 0.05 -0.15
N TYR A 168 5.33 -0.19 -0.22
CA TYR A 168 6.12 -0.76 0.88
C TYR A 168 6.26 0.24 2.03
N ASN A 169 6.61 1.49 1.75
CA ASN A 169 6.71 2.53 2.78
C ASN A 169 5.36 2.78 3.46
N GLU A 170 4.26 2.82 2.70
CA GLU A 170 2.92 2.91 3.29
C GLU A 170 2.62 1.72 4.21
N TYR A 171 3.05 0.52 3.83
CA TYR A 171 2.92 -0.70 4.64
C TYR A 171 3.78 -0.64 5.90
N LEU A 172 5.06 -0.29 5.79
CA LEU A 172 5.97 -0.14 6.93
C LEU A 172 5.44 0.87 7.93
N PHE A 173 4.99 2.04 7.46
CA PHE A 173 4.41 3.05 8.33
C PHE A 173 3.21 2.50 9.09
N ALA A 174 2.27 1.86 8.38
CA ALA A 174 1.10 1.27 9.03
C ALA A 174 1.48 0.13 10.01
N LYS A 175 2.55 -0.62 9.71
CA LYS A 175 3.08 -1.69 10.56
C LYS A 175 3.66 -1.10 11.85
N ILE A 176 4.53 -0.11 11.74
CA ILE A 176 5.17 0.56 12.89
C ILE A 176 4.09 1.19 13.76
N SER A 177 3.14 1.94 13.18
CA SER A 177 2.03 2.51 13.94
C SER A 177 1.26 1.44 14.71
N PHE A 178 0.94 0.30 14.06
CA PHE A 178 0.25 -0.80 14.73
C PHE A 178 1.07 -1.48 15.82
N LEU A 179 2.40 -1.55 15.69
CA LEU A 179 3.27 -2.14 16.70
C LEU A 179 3.43 -1.24 17.94
N ILE A 180 3.47 0.08 17.74
CA ILE A 180 3.54 1.08 18.82
C ILE A 180 2.20 1.12 19.55
N GLU A 181 1.10 1.25 18.82
CA GLU A 181 -0.24 1.39 19.37
C GLU A 181 -1.19 0.41 18.67
N PRO A 182 -1.28 -0.85 19.11
CA PRO A 182 -2.16 -1.82 18.49
C PRO A 182 -3.64 -1.43 18.61
N SER A 183 -4.19 -0.87 17.53
CA SER A 183 -5.61 -0.53 17.43
C SER A 183 -6.27 -1.19 16.21
N TYR A 184 -7.60 -1.33 16.26
CA TYR A 184 -8.36 -1.93 15.15
C TYR A 184 -8.29 -1.10 13.87
N GLU A 185 -8.27 0.23 14.00
CA GLU A 185 -8.13 1.11 12.85
C GLU A 185 -6.76 0.94 12.20
N LEU A 186 -5.70 0.91 13.00
CA LEU A 186 -4.34 0.70 12.52
C LEU A 186 -4.15 -0.69 11.92
N PHE A 187 -4.81 -1.71 12.48
CA PHE A 187 -4.85 -3.05 11.90
C PHE A 187 -5.53 -3.08 10.51
N ASP A 188 -6.69 -2.45 10.36
CA ASP A 188 -7.39 -2.39 9.07
C ASP A 188 -6.60 -1.55 8.04
N ARG A 189 -5.90 -0.50 8.49
CA ARG A 189 -4.97 0.27 7.67
C ARG A 189 -3.79 -0.58 7.21
N LEU A 190 -3.11 -1.27 8.11
CA LEU A 190 -2.01 -2.20 7.83
C LEU A 190 -2.42 -3.24 6.78
N ARG A 191 -3.56 -3.90 6.98
CA ARG A 191 -4.12 -4.90 6.06
C ARG A 191 -4.42 -4.31 4.67
N ALA A 192 -4.92 -3.07 4.61
CA ALA A 192 -5.14 -2.38 3.35
C ALA A 192 -3.82 -2.06 2.63
N LYS A 193 -2.77 -1.64 3.36
CA LYS A 193 -1.46 -1.34 2.78
C LYS A 193 -0.73 -2.60 2.28
N LEU A 194 -0.76 -3.69 3.06
CA LEU A 194 -0.23 -4.98 2.64
C LEU A 194 -0.88 -5.47 1.34
N ARG A 195 -2.19 -5.28 1.18
CA ARG A 195 -2.90 -5.66 -0.04
C ARG A 195 -2.43 -4.86 -1.26
N ASN A 196 -2.18 -3.57 -1.12
CA ASN A 196 -1.63 -2.77 -2.21
C ASN A 196 -0.26 -3.29 -2.62
N LEU A 197 0.62 -3.56 -1.64
CA LEU A 197 1.94 -4.15 -1.88
C LEU A 197 1.83 -5.48 -2.65
N LYS A 198 0.95 -6.38 -2.20
CA LYS A 198 0.66 -7.66 -2.85
C LYS A 198 0.21 -7.50 -4.32
N TYR A 199 -0.50 -6.43 -4.67
CA TYR A 199 -0.98 -6.24 -6.04
C TYR A 199 0.04 -5.57 -6.96
N VAL A 200 0.97 -4.78 -6.41
CA VAL A 200 2.12 -4.27 -7.16
C VAL A 200 3.09 -5.40 -7.46
N PHE A 201 3.30 -6.30 -6.50
CA PHE A 201 4.36 -7.30 -6.58
C PHE A 201 4.37 -8.10 -7.90
N PRO A 202 3.24 -8.60 -8.46
CA PRO A 202 3.25 -9.35 -9.72
C PRO A 202 3.63 -8.55 -10.97
N LEU A 203 3.70 -7.21 -10.90
CA LEU A 203 4.30 -6.42 -11.99
C LEU A 203 5.80 -6.70 -12.17
N PHE A 204 6.46 -7.19 -11.13
CA PHE A 204 7.88 -7.56 -11.21
C PHE A 204 8.13 -8.92 -11.86
N ALA A 205 7.10 -9.74 -12.08
CA ALA A 205 7.27 -11.10 -12.62
C ALA A 205 7.98 -11.13 -13.99
N THR A 206 7.89 -10.06 -14.78
CA THR A 206 8.57 -9.90 -16.07
C THR A 206 10.11 -9.73 -15.94
N PHE A 207 10.61 -9.38 -14.76
CA PHE A 207 12.01 -9.02 -14.52
C PHE A 207 12.79 -10.04 -13.67
N PHE A 208 12.11 -10.93 -12.94
CA PHE A 208 12.74 -11.89 -12.01
C PHE A 208 12.46 -13.33 -12.37
N ASP A 209 13.32 -14.22 -11.86
CA ASP A 209 13.07 -15.66 -11.85
C ASP A 209 11.74 -15.97 -11.14
N THR A 210 10.89 -16.72 -11.83
CA THR A 210 9.54 -17.09 -11.41
C THR A 210 9.53 -17.83 -10.07
N LYS A 211 10.57 -18.61 -9.74
CA LYS A 211 10.60 -19.42 -8.51
C LYS A 211 10.76 -18.55 -7.27
N LYS A 212 11.77 -17.69 -7.22
CA LYS A 212 12.02 -16.77 -6.10
C LYS A 212 10.88 -15.78 -5.94
N PHE A 213 10.37 -15.28 -7.08
CA PHE A 213 9.21 -14.42 -7.12
C PHE A 213 7.97 -15.08 -6.48
N PHE A 214 7.72 -16.35 -6.78
CA PHE A 214 6.57 -17.09 -6.25
C PHE A 214 6.64 -17.32 -4.74
N GLU A 215 7.83 -17.61 -4.19
CA GLU A 215 8.02 -17.80 -2.75
C GLU A 215 7.65 -16.54 -1.95
N GLU A 216 8.13 -15.36 -2.39
CA GLU A 216 7.81 -14.08 -1.74
C GLU A 216 6.33 -13.72 -1.89
N PHE A 217 5.73 -14.03 -3.04
CA PHE A 217 4.29 -13.82 -3.25
C PHE A 217 3.42 -14.74 -2.38
N ILE A 218 3.78 -16.02 -2.22
CA ILE A 218 3.11 -16.95 -1.29
C ILE A 218 3.17 -16.40 0.13
N PHE A 219 4.34 -15.91 0.53
CA PHE A 219 4.55 -15.37 1.85
C PHE A 219 3.61 -14.16 2.13
N LEU A 220 3.55 -13.17 1.23
CA LEU A 220 2.62 -12.04 1.33
C LEU A 220 1.15 -12.48 1.38
N ASN A 221 0.79 -13.51 0.60
CA ASN A 221 -0.56 -14.09 0.59
C ASN A 221 -0.94 -14.71 1.93
N ASN A 222 -0.07 -15.52 2.51
CA ASN A 222 -0.32 -16.21 3.78
C ASN A 222 -0.45 -15.21 4.93
N PHE A 223 0.37 -14.16 4.91
CA PHE A 223 0.25 -13.08 5.87
C PHE A 223 -1.08 -12.32 5.74
N GLN A 224 -1.49 -11.99 4.52
CA GLN A 224 -2.79 -11.35 4.27
C GLN A 224 -3.97 -12.23 4.70
N ARG A 225 -3.88 -13.55 4.47
CA ARG A 225 -4.91 -14.52 4.91
C ARG A 225 -5.06 -14.51 6.42
N SER A 226 -3.95 -14.49 7.15
CA SER A 226 -3.93 -14.41 8.62
C SER A 226 -4.62 -13.12 9.08
N LEU A 227 -4.23 -11.95 8.53
CA LEU A 227 -4.86 -10.67 8.88
C LEU A 227 -6.36 -10.62 8.54
N ASN A 228 -6.79 -11.24 7.44
CA ASN A 228 -8.20 -11.32 7.09
C ASN A 228 -9.00 -12.16 8.09
N TYR A 229 -8.48 -13.33 8.50
CA TYR A 229 -9.14 -14.17 9.50
C TYR A 229 -9.40 -13.41 10.80
N PHE A 230 -8.39 -12.69 11.32
CA PHE A 230 -8.55 -11.91 12.55
C PHE A 230 -9.55 -10.77 12.42
N ARG A 231 -9.55 -10.06 11.28
CA ARG A 231 -10.59 -9.05 10.99
C ARG A 231 -11.98 -9.66 11.02
N ASP A 232 -12.12 -10.87 10.46
CA ASP A 232 -13.40 -11.53 10.29
C ASP A 232 -13.97 -11.96 11.64
N VAL A 233 -13.12 -12.53 12.52
CA VAL A 233 -13.47 -12.81 13.93
C VAL A 233 -13.85 -11.53 14.67
N ARG A 234 -13.07 -10.44 14.53
CA ARG A 234 -13.38 -9.14 15.17
C ARG A 234 -14.73 -8.59 14.73
N LYS A 235 -14.97 -8.53 13.42
CA LYS A 235 -16.24 -8.01 12.90
C LYS A 235 -17.42 -8.84 13.39
N LEU A 236 -17.25 -10.15 13.54
CA LEU A 236 -18.29 -11.02 14.09
C LEU A 236 -18.58 -10.63 15.54
N THR A 237 -17.54 -10.50 16.37
CA THR A 237 -17.63 -10.01 17.75
C THR A 237 -18.36 -8.67 17.84
N GLU A 238 -18.00 -7.70 16.99
CA GLU A 238 -18.62 -6.36 16.96
C GLU A 238 -20.11 -6.40 16.56
N ILE A 239 -20.47 -7.20 15.56
CA ILE A 239 -21.87 -7.28 15.12
C ILE A 239 -22.70 -8.03 16.16
N LEU A 240 -22.16 -9.10 16.76
CA LEU A 240 -22.85 -9.87 17.78
C LEU A 240 -23.09 -9.04 19.05
N SER A 241 -22.11 -8.24 19.49
CA SER A 241 -22.27 -7.38 20.67
C SER A 241 -23.32 -6.28 20.49
N LYS A 242 -23.52 -5.80 19.25
CA LYS A 242 -24.55 -4.82 18.88
C LYS A 242 -25.92 -5.45 18.56
N THR A 243 -26.01 -6.78 18.48
CA THR A 243 -27.27 -7.45 18.17
C THR A 243 -28.04 -7.66 19.47
N SER A 244 -29.20 -7.02 19.62
CA SER A 244 -30.08 -7.28 20.77
C SER A 244 -30.69 -8.68 20.65
N LEU A 245 -30.30 -9.57 21.56
CA LEU A 245 -30.74 -10.97 21.56
C LEU A 245 -31.89 -11.13 22.56
N ARG A 246 -33.11 -11.33 22.05
CA ARG A 246 -34.32 -11.54 22.88
C ARG A 246 -34.45 -12.95 23.47
N VAL A 247 -33.56 -13.89 23.12
CA VAL A 247 -33.65 -15.30 23.50
C VAL A 247 -32.43 -15.68 24.36
N SER A 248 -32.64 -16.19 25.58
CA SER A 248 -31.58 -16.56 26.53
C SER A 248 -30.49 -17.42 25.90
N ARG A 249 -30.86 -18.51 25.21
CA ARG A 249 -29.91 -19.39 24.51
C ARG A 249 -29.05 -18.70 23.44
N LYS A 250 -29.54 -17.64 22.80
CA LYS A 250 -28.72 -16.86 21.85
C LYS A 250 -27.70 -16.00 22.62
N LYS A 251 -28.12 -15.44 23.76
CA LYS A 251 -27.28 -14.61 24.62
C LYS A 251 -26.12 -15.42 25.19
N ASP A 252 -26.39 -16.61 25.72
CA ASP A 252 -25.37 -17.48 26.33
C ASP A 252 -24.33 -17.96 25.30
N PHE A 253 -24.78 -18.34 24.09
CA PHE A 253 -23.88 -18.68 22.99
C PHE A 253 -23.00 -17.50 22.59
N VAL A 254 -23.58 -16.31 22.44
CA VAL A 254 -22.82 -15.11 22.04
C VAL A 254 -21.82 -14.74 23.13
N GLU A 255 -22.20 -14.81 24.40
CA GLU A 255 -21.30 -14.51 25.53
C GLU A 255 -20.15 -15.53 25.63
N SER A 256 -20.45 -16.83 25.52
CA SER A 256 -19.44 -17.90 25.45
C SER A 256 -18.50 -17.72 24.25
N PHE A 257 -19.05 -17.42 23.08
CA PHE A 257 -18.28 -17.18 21.86
C PHE A 257 -17.37 -15.96 22.03
N LEU A 258 -17.90 -14.83 22.50
CA LEU A 258 -17.13 -13.60 22.75
C LEU A 258 -15.99 -13.84 23.74
N ASN A 259 -16.24 -14.59 24.81
CA ASN A 259 -15.21 -14.96 25.78
C ASN A 259 -14.13 -15.86 25.15
N SER A 260 -14.52 -16.88 24.37
CA SER A 260 -13.57 -17.77 23.68
C SER A 260 -12.69 -17.08 22.63
N LYS A 261 -13.14 -15.94 22.07
CA LYS A 261 -12.40 -15.19 21.04
C LYS A 261 -11.67 -13.97 21.59
N ARG A 262 -11.79 -13.66 22.88
CA ARG A 262 -11.14 -12.51 23.53
C ARG A 262 -9.61 -12.64 23.53
N ASP A 263 -9.13 -13.86 23.76
CA ASP A 263 -7.69 -14.18 23.79
C ASP A 263 -7.05 -14.19 22.41
N ILE A 264 -7.85 -14.37 21.34
CA ILE A 264 -7.36 -14.38 19.96
C ILE A 264 -6.73 -13.05 19.59
N TRP A 265 -7.21 -11.91 20.08
CA TRP A 265 -6.59 -10.61 19.76
C TRP A 265 -5.18 -10.53 20.34
N LYS A 266 -4.99 -10.95 21.58
CA LYS A 266 -3.68 -10.96 22.24
C LYS A 266 -2.75 -11.94 21.53
N GLU A 267 -3.21 -13.16 21.28
CA GLU A 267 -2.48 -14.17 20.52
C GLU A 267 -2.15 -13.70 19.09
N THR A 268 -3.02 -12.91 18.46
CA THR A 268 -2.79 -12.31 17.14
C THR A 268 -1.66 -11.30 17.18
N VAL A 269 -1.68 -10.39 18.15
CA VAL A 269 -0.65 -9.36 18.31
C VAL A 269 0.69 -10.02 18.61
N ASP A 270 0.71 -11.04 19.45
CA ASP A 270 1.94 -11.75 19.82
C ASP A 270 2.50 -12.58 18.65
N ASN A 271 1.66 -13.37 17.97
CA ASN A 271 2.04 -14.08 16.72
C ASN A 271 2.51 -13.11 15.62
N PHE A 272 1.89 -11.93 15.53
CA PHE A 272 2.29 -10.91 14.57
C PHE A 272 3.68 -10.37 14.89
N LYS A 273 3.95 -10.02 16.16
CA LYS A 273 5.28 -9.57 16.62
C LYS A 273 6.36 -10.62 16.34
N GLU A 274 6.07 -11.89 16.60
CA GLU A 274 7.03 -12.98 16.42
C GLU A 274 7.30 -13.28 14.93
N ARG A 275 6.24 -13.32 14.11
CA ARG A 275 6.38 -13.53 12.66
C ARG A 275 7.03 -12.35 11.96
N ASN A 276 6.79 -11.13 12.41
CA ASN A 276 7.32 -9.89 11.82
C ASN A 276 8.84 -9.87 11.65
N VAL A 277 9.58 -10.44 12.59
CA VAL A 277 11.05 -10.51 12.52
C VAL A 277 11.49 -11.27 11.27
N ARG A 278 10.80 -12.35 10.91
CA ARG A 278 11.07 -13.11 9.67
C ARG A 278 10.61 -12.37 8.41
N ILE A 279 9.49 -11.65 8.48
CA ILE A 279 8.95 -10.85 7.35
C ILE A 279 9.95 -9.78 6.91
N ASP A 280 10.50 -9.05 7.88
CA ASP A 280 11.41 -7.93 7.60
C ASP A 280 12.71 -8.44 6.99
N SER A 281 13.22 -9.59 7.44
CA SER A 281 14.43 -10.17 6.85
C SER A 281 14.28 -10.47 5.35
N LYS A 282 13.15 -11.03 4.91
CA LYS A 282 12.93 -11.39 3.50
C LYS A 282 12.60 -10.19 2.63
N MET A 283 11.72 -9.31 3.10
CA MET A 283 11.36 -8.10 2.36
C MET A 283 12.54 -7.15 2.20
N ASN A 284 13.40 -7.02 3.22
CA ASN A 284 14.59 -6.17 3.13
C ASN A 284 15.66 -6.76 2.20
N VAL A 285 15.82 -8.08 2.15
CA VAL A 285 16.68 -8.74 1.15
C VAL A 285 16.19 -8.43 -0.27
N LEU A 286 14.90 -8.63 -0.53
CA LEU A 286 14.29 -8.29 -1.81
C LEU A 286 14.49 -6.81 -2.16
N LEU A 287 14.28 -5.89 -1.22
CA LEU A 287 14.48 -4.47 -1.45
C LEU A 287 15.93 -4.10 -1.78
N ARG A 288 16.91 -4.71 -1.11
CA ARG A 288 18.32 -4.52 -1.44
C ARG A 288 18.63 -5.00 -2.85
N GLU A 289 18.12 -6.15 -3.26
CA GLU A 289 18.31 -6.66 -4.62
C GLU A 289 17.66 -5.75 -5.67
N LEU A 290 16.42 -5.31 -5.42
CA LEU A 290 15.72 -4.37 -6.30
C LEU A 290 16.49 -3.04 -6.43
N LYS A 291 17.05 -2.56 -5.32
CA LYS A 291 17.88 -1.35 -5.29
C LYS A 291 19.19 -1.53 -6.05
N GLU A 292 19.89 -2.64 -5.86
CA GLU A 292 21.13 -2.93 -6.59
C GLU A 292 20.88 -2.96 -8.11
N ILE A 293 19.76 -3.54 -8.53
CA ILE A 293 19.34 -3.53 -9.95
C ILE A 293 19.03 -2.10 -10.40
N TYR A 294 18.27 -1.33 -9.62
CA TYR A 294 17.97 0.07 -9.92
C TYR A 294 19.25 0.91 -10.09
N SER A 295 20.18 0.81 -9.15
CA SER A 295 21.44 1.56 -9.17
C SER A 295 22.36 1.18 -10.32
N LYS A 296 22.33 -0.08 -10.78
CA LYS A 296 23.05 -0.53 -11.99
C LYS A 296 22.45 0.02 -13.28
N ILE A 297 21.13 0.24 -13.30
CA ILE A 297 20.39 0.71 -14.48
C ILE A 297 20.39 2.25 -14.57
N HIS A 298 20.45 2.96 -13.43
CA HIS A 298 20.41 4.43 -13.36
C HIS A 298 21.63 5.04 -12.65
N PRO A 299 22.86 4.84 -13.15
CA PRO A 299 24.06 5.46 -12.57
C PRO A 299 24.04 7.00 -12.66
N GLU A 300 23.34 7.57 -13.63
CA GLU A 300 23.20 9.02 -13.83
C GLU A 300 22.42 9.72 -12.71
N ASP A 301 21.48 9.01 -12.06
CA ASP A 301 20.76 9.55 -10.90
C ASP A 301 21.74 9.73 -9.71
N LEU A 302 22.78 8.90 -9.60
CA LEU A 302 23.81 9.00 -8.55
C LEU A 302 24.80 10.14 -8.83
N SER A 303 25.29 10.27 -10.07
CA SER A 303 26.26 11.32 -10.43
C SER A 303 25.68 12.74 -10.35
N ARG A 304 24.35 12.89 -10.51
CA ARG A 304 23.64 14.15 -10.24
C ARG A 304 23.79 14.59 -8.78
N TYR A 305 23.69 13.67 -7.83
CA TYR A 305 23.73 14.00 -6.40
C TYR A 305 25.11 14.47 -5.96
N ASP A 306 26.18 13.89 -6.50
CA ASP A 306 27.56 14.32 -6.20
C ASP A 306 27.79 15.78 -6.62
N LYS A 307 27.30 16.17 -7.79
CA LYS A 307 27.42 17.56 -8.28
C LYS A 307 26.67 18.55 -7.39
N ILE A 308 25.42 18.22 -7.02
CA ILE A 308 24.61 19.10 -6.15
C ILE A 308 25.23 19.18 -4.75
N TYR A 309 25.79 18.09 -4.23
CA TYR A 309 26.42 18.06 -2.92
C TYR A 309 27.66 18.98 -2.86
N GLU A 310 28.50 18.95 -3.90
CA GLU A 310 29.65 19.85 -3.98
C GLU A 310 29.23 21.33 -4.13
N GLU A 311 28.18 21.62 -4.88
CA GLU A 311 27.61 22.97 -4.96
C GLU A 311 27.11 23.46 -3.59
N ILE A 312 26.40 22.61 -2.85
CA ILE A 312 25.92 22.93 -1.49
C ILE A 312 27.09 23.19 -0.52
N LYS A 313 28.19 22.44 -0.63
CA LYS A 313 29.42 22.70 0.16
C LYS A 313 30.02 24.06 -0.17
N GLN A 314 30.06 24.46 -1.44
CA GLN A 314 30.55 25.78 -1.84
C GLN A 314 29.67 26.89 -1.27
N ILE A 315 28.35 26.74 -1.33
CA ILE A 315 27.39 27.69 -0.78
C ILE A 315 27.55 27.82 0.75
N ALA A 316 27.63 26.70 1.46
CA ALA A 316 27.85 26.70 2.91
C ALA A 316 29.14 27.44 3.28
N LYS A 317 30.23 27.21 2.53
CA LYS A 317 31.50 27.93 2.70
C LYS A 317 31.35 29.44 2.47
N GLN A 318 30.65 29.85 1.41
CA GLN A 318 30.40 31.27 1.10
C GLN A 318 29.62 31.98 2.20
N HIS A 319 28.79 31.25 2.93
CA HIS A 319 28.00 31.77 4.03
C HIS A 319 28.65 31.60 5.42
N GLY A 320 29.93 31.24 5.48
CA GLY A 320 30.71 31.21 6.72
C GLY A 320 30.52 29.94 7.56
N SER A 321 29.90 28.89 7.02
CA SER A 321 29.81 27.59 7.71
C SER A 321 31.17 26.88 7.72
N ASP A 322 31.46 26.17 8.81
CA ASP A 322 32.62 25.27 8.90
C ASP A 322 32.31 23.96 8.17
N VAL A 323 32.57 23.95 6.86
CA VAL A 323 32.30 22.80 5.98
C VAL A 323 33.05 21.55 6.46
N ASN A 324 34.27 21.67 6.99
CA ASN A 324 35.04 20.51 7.44
C ASN A 324 34.41 19.86 8.67
N LYS A 325 33.94 20.67 9.62
CA LYS A 325 33.18 20.18 10.78
C LYS A 325 31.85 19.56 10.34
N ASN A 326 31.16 20.20 9.41
CA ASN A 326 29.86 19.74 8.94
C ASN A 326 29.96 18.45 8.11
N GLU A 327 31.05 18.26 7.36
CA GLU A 327 31.35 16.99 6.68
C GLU A 327 31.60 15.86 7.67
N LYS A 328 32.30 16.13 8.79
CA LYS A 328 32.44 15.13 9.86
C LYS A 328 31.07 14.74 10.42
N LEU A 329 30.19 15.70 10.65
CA LEU A 329 28.81 15.45 11.08
C LEU A 329 28.03 14.63 10.05
N ALA A 330 28.12 14.98 8.76
CA ALA A 330 27.51 14.24 7.67
C ALA A 330 27.99 12.78 7.65
N ASN A 331 29.29 12.55 7.79
CA ASN A 331 29.87 11.19 7.83
C ASN A 331 29.38 10.39 9.05
N ILE A 332 29.24 11.02 10.21
CA ILE A 332 28.66 10.37 11.41
C ILE A 332 27.19 10.02 11.16
N ALA A 333 26.40 10.95 10.63
CA ALA A 333 24.99 10.73 10.34
C ALA A 333 24.79 9.59 9.34
N VAL A 334 25.60 9.56 8.27
CA VAL A 334 25.62 8.46 7.28
C VAL A 334 26.04 7.14 7.92
N LYS A 335 27.01 7.15 8.85
CA LYS A 335 27.41 5.94 9.58
C LYS A 335 26.25 5.40 10.42
N ILE A 336 25.54 6.24 11.18
CA ILE A 336 24.36 5.86 11.95
C ILE A 336 23.27 5.31 11.02
N TYR A 337 23.02 6.00 9.91
CA TYR A 337 22.06 5.58 8.90
C TYR A 337 22.42 4.23 8.27
N ASN A 338 23.71 3.94 8.06
CA ASN A 338 24.20 2.63 7.63
C ASN A 338 23.95 1.53 8.67
N GLU A 339 24.08 1.83 9.96
CA GLU A 339 23.79 0.85 11.02
C GLU A 339 22.29 0.50 11.08
N PHE A 340 21.40 1.48 10.84
CA PHE A 340 19.96 1.20 10.71
C PHE A 340 19.64 0.30 9.51
N ASP A 341 20.33 0.49 8.37
CA ASP A 341 20.21 -0.35 7.17
C ASP A 341 20.70 -1.79 7.44
N LYS A 342 21.88 -1.92 8.07
CA LYS A 342 22.43 -3.23 8.49
C LYS A 342 21.51 -3.96 9.47
N ALA A 343 20.90 -3.22 10.39
CA ALA A 343 19.96 -3.75 11.38
C ALA A 343 18.58 -4.09 10.79
N ASN A 344 18.37 -3.94 9.47
CA ASN A 344 17.09 -4.20 8.81
C ASN A 344 15.94 -3.30 9.28
N LEU A 345 16.25 -2.13 9.85
CA LEU A 345 15.26 -1.17 10.34
C LEU A 345 14.79 -0.20 9.25
N ILE A 346 15.63 0.02 8.23
CA ILE A 346 15.34 0.84 7.05
C ILE A 346 15.91 0.17 5.80
N VAL A 347 15.51 0.65 4.63
CA VAL A 347 16.23 0.39 3.38
C VAL A 347 16.83 1.70 2.93
N LYS A 348 18.15 1.79 3.04
CA LYS A 348 18.91 2.99 2.69
C LYS A 348 18.70 3.37 1.23
N GLU A 349 18.46 4.65 0.94
CA GLU A 349 18.35 5.13 -0.44
C GLU A 349 19.41 6.20 -0.73
N PRO A 350 19.97 6.25 -1.96
CA PRO A 350 21.01 7.22 -2.28
C PRO A 350 20.53 8.66 -2.11
N VAL A 351 19.26 8.94 -2.43
CA VAL A 351 18.65 10.26 -2.23
C VAL A 351 18.50 10.61 -0.75
N GLU A 352 18.21 9.64 0.11
CA GLU A 352 18.04 9.87 1.55
C GLU A 352 19.41 10.13 2.21
N GLU A 353 20.43 9.36 1.80
CA GLU A 353 21.81 9.62 2.19
C GLU A 353 22.29 10.99 1.69
N PHE A 354 22.00 11.34 0.44
CA PHE A 354 22.29 12.66 -0.14
C PHE A 354 21.62 13.78 0.67
N ILE A 355 20.33 13.65 0.96
CA ILE A 355 19.58 14.65 1.75
C ILE A 355 20.17 14.80 3.15
N LEU A 356 20.52 13.69 3.81
CA LEU A 356 21.14 13.70 5.13
C LEU A 356 22.51 14.38 5.11
N LYS A 357 23.33 14.09 4.09
CA LYS A 357 24.62 14.75 3.88
C LYS A 357 24.43 16.26 3.67
N CYS A 358 23.56 16.66 2.74
CA CYS A 358 23.29 18.07 2.47
C CYS A 358 22.78 18.81 3.71
N ALA A 359 21.83 18.22 4.44
CA ALA A 359 21.26 18.79 5.65
C ALA A 359 22.35 19.05 6.71
N ALA A 360 23.23 18.07 6.94
CA ALA A 360 24.37 18.25 7.85
C ALA A 360 25.32 19.37 7.41
N ILE A 361 25.54 19.55 6.09
CA ILE A 361 26.36 20.65 5.55
C ILE A 361 25.73 22.03 5.83
N ILE A 362 24.41 22.16 5.71
CA ILE A 362 23.73 23.46 5.80
C ILE A 362 23.11 23.78 7.15
N HIS A 363 23.09 22.85 8.12
CA HIS A 363 22.36 22.97 9.39
C HIS A 363 22.68 24.24 10.20
N ASP A 364 23.83 24.86 9.94
CA ASP A 364 24.25 26.07 10.63
C ASP A 364 24.54 27.28 9.74
N ILE A 365 24.11 27.24 8.47
CA ILE A 365 24.26 28.34 7.50
C ILE A 365 23.55 29.65 7.93
N GLY A 366 22.57 29.52 8.84
CA GLY A 366 21.81 30.61 9.45
C GLY A 366 22.42 31.19 10.73
N LYS A 367 23.52 30.63 11.26
CA LYS A 367 24.17 31.17 12.47
C LYS A 367 24.65 32.60 12.31
N SER A 368 25.01 32.99 11.08
CA SER A 368 25.40 34.37 10.76
C SER A 368 24.22 35.36 10.80
N VAL A 369 22.98 34.88 10.85
CA VAL A 369 21.75 35.69 10.79
C VAL A 369 21.09 35.82 12.16
N SER A 370 21.00 34.73 12.92
CA SER A 370 20.48 34.73 14.28
C SER A 370 21.09 33.58 15.07
N GLN A 371 21.68 33.87 16.22
CA GLN A 371 22.30 32.85 17.07
C GLN A 371 21.24 32.06 17.87
N ASP A 372 20.15 32.70 18.27
CA ASP A 372 19.09 32.09 19.09
C ASP A 372 18.06 31.28 18.28
N SER A 373 17.96 31.54 16.97
CA SER A 373 17.01 30.87 16.07
C SER A 373 17.66 30.39 14.77
N TYR A 374 18.95 30.03 14.84
CA TYR A 374 19.75 29.71 13.65
C TYR A 374 19.18 28.55 12.81
N TYR A 375 18.44 27.61 13.40
CA TYR A 375 17.78 26.51 12.68
C TYR A 375 16.70 27.05 11.71
N LYS A 376 15.84 27.95 12.18
CA LYS A 376 14.81 28.59 11.34
C LYS A 376 15.44 29.46 10.26
N ALA A 377 16.46 30.24 10.64
CA ALA A 377 17.22 31.05 9.70
C ALA A 377 17.96 30.21 8.65
N SER A 378 18.46 29.01 9.02
CA SER A 378 19.12 28.09 8.09
C SER A 378 18.13 27.53 7.07
N MET A 379 16.95 27.12 7.51
CA MET A 379 15.86 26.67 6.63
C MET A 379 15.44 27.77 5.65
N GLU A 380 15.12 28.96 6.15
CA GLU A 380 14.66 30.09 5.32
C GLU A 380 15.72 30.50 4.29
N LYS A 381 16.98 30.60 4.73
CA LYS A 381 18.10 30.96 3.85
C LYS A 381 18.36 29.89 2.79
N PHE A 382 18.35 28.62 3.15
CA PHE A 382 18.59 27.56 2.17
C PHE A 382 17.49 27.47 1.10
N VAL A 383 16.23 27.67 1.50
CA VAL A 383 15.09 27.59 0.55
C VAL A 383 15.13 28.72 -0.50
N THR A 384 15.77 29.86 -0.21
CA THR A 384 15.90 30.97 -1.17
C THR A 384 17.11 30.85 -2.11
N LEU A 385 18.11 30.03 -1.77
CA LEU A 385 19.34 29.88 -2.57
C LEU A 385 19.11 29.17 -3.90
N ASP A 386 19.49 29.75 -5.02
CA ASP A 386 19.42 29.02 -6.30
C ASP A 386 20.50 27.93 -6.33
N ILE A 387 20.09 26.68 -6.56
CA ILE A 387 20.99 25.52 -6.58
C ILE A 387 20.69 24.73 -7.84
N HIS A 388 21.71 24.55 -8.66
CA HIS A 388 21.53 23.98 -9.98
C HIS A 388 21.07 22.52 -9.91
N ASN A 389 20.12 22.15 -10.77
CA ASN A 389 19.59 20.79 -10.88
C ASN A 389 19.01 20.17 -9.59
N ILE A 390 18.76 20.93 -8.52
CA ILE A 390 18.03 20.42 -7.35
C ILE A 390 16.51 20.49 -7.60
N LYS A 391 15.75 19.44 -7.26
CA LYS A 391 14.28 19.53 -7.32
C LYS A 391 13.78 20.31 -6.13
N THR A 392 12.73 21.12 -6.31
CA THR A 392 12.09 21.88 -5.22
C THR A 392 11.74 21.01 -4.01
N LYS A 393 11.24 19.79 -4.23
CA LYS A 393 10.93 18.85 -3.15
C LYS A 393 12.17 18.35 -2.39
N GLU A 394 13.28 18.09 -3.09
CA GLU A 394 14.53 17.67 -2.47
C GLU A 394 15.08 18.82 -1.62
N LYS A 395 15.08 20.04 -2.17
CA LYS A 395 15.52 21.27 -1.48
C LYS A 395 14.72 21.55 -0.20
N LEU A 396 13.39 21.48 -0.27
CA LEU A 396 12.52 21.65 0.90
C LEU A 396 12.76 20.58 1.96
N PHE A 397 13.02 19.33 1.54
CA PHE A 397 13.25 18.25 2.49
C PHE A 397 14.62 18.35 3.16
N ILE A 398 15.66 18.77 2.43
CA ILE A 398 16.97 19.11 3.01
C ILE A 398 16.81 20.22 4.05
N ALA A 399 16.06 21.28 3.72
CA ALA A 399 15.83 22.40 4.63
C ALA A 399 15.08 22.02 5.90
N LEU A 400 14.19 21.02 5.83
CA LEU A 400 13.42 20.52 6.97
C LEU A 400 14.24 19.60 7.88
N VAL A 401 15.17 18.84 7.31
CA VAL A 401 16.03 17.91 8.04
C VAL A 401 17.19 18.65 8.71
N ALA A 402 17.69 19.71 8.07
CA ALA A 402 18.67 20.64 8.60
C ALA A 402 18.09 21.44 9.77
#